data_AF-A0A6C2USK5-F1
#
_entry.id   AF-A0A6C2USK5-F1
#
_cell.length_a   1.000
_cell.length_b   1.000
_cell.length_c   1.000
_cell.angle_alpha   90.00
_cell.angle_beta   90.00
_cell.angle_gamma   90.00
#
_symmetry.space_group_name_H-M   'P 1'
#
loop_
_entity.id
_entity.type
_entity.pdbx_description
1 polymer ?
#
loop_
_entity_poly.entity_id
_entity_poly.type
_entity_poly.pdbx_seq_one_letter_code
_entity_poly.pdbx_strand_id
1 'polypeptide(L)'
;MRTICPLPLFIAALLLAGCSKDAKTIDEKEERDPLVKTGQSYMDIEDWNKAEDAFKQAIENEPRMARPHLQLATIYQQHKPDYAHAIYHYDRYLELRPDSEKAGLINDQKQKIEQALAYNIIKNSPDVQRVVSQLQAAQRENAELKRQLAGMQPKSAATVTPAQQTVTKTVPKSATQAVNSNSAAHQIYHVEGGDNLTKIAQKFYGNDEWEPIYEANRDRMKSPGDLRVGQTLVIPKK
;
A
#
# COMPACT_ATOMS: atom_id res chain seq x y z
N MET A 1 -15.16 53.81 -40.55
CA MET A 1 -14.27 53.84 -39.37
C MET A 1 -15.05 53.42 -38.13
N ARG A 2 -14.67 52.31 -37.49
CA ARG A 2 -14.60 52.11 -36.02
C ARG A 2 -14.28 50.64 -35.73
N THR A 3 -13.03 50.42 -35.34
CA THR A 3 -12.54 49.21 -34.67
C THR A 3 -13.02 49.18 -33.21
N ILE A 4 -13.26 47.99 -32.66
CA ILE A 4 -13.25 47.55 -31.24
C ILE A 4 -13.53 46.04 -31.32
N CYS A 5 -12.50 45.17 -31.28
CA CYS A 5 -11.86 44.57 -30.11
C CYS A 5 -12.61 43.32 -29.56
N PRO A 6 -12.09 42.09 -29.77
CA PRO A 6 -12.61 40.88 -29.14
C PRO A 6 -11.93 40.63 -27.78
N LEU A 7 -12.70 40.24 -26.77
CA LEU A 7 -12.17 39.76 -25.49
C LEU A 7 -12.89 38.46 -25.10
N PRO A 8 -12.17 37.37 -24.75
CA PRO A 8 -12.79 36.07 -24.49
C PRO A 8 -13.44 36.02 -23.11
N LEU A 9 -14.61 35.38 -23.02
CA LEU A 9 -15.34 35.15 -21.76
C LEU A 9 -14.69 34.00 -20.96
N PHE A 10 -13.49 34.24 -20.43
CA PHE A 10 -12.76 33.30 -19.58
C PHE A 10 -13.21 33.43 -18.11
N ILE A 11 -14.44 33.00 -17.79
CA ILE A 11 -14.96 32.98 -16.41
C ILE A 11 -15.75 31.70 -16.14
N ALA A 12 -15.09 30.72 -15.49
CA ALA A 12 -15.67 29.78 -14.51
C ALA A 12 -14.65 28.70 -14.07
N ALA A 13 -13.49 29.10 -13.53
CA ALA A 13 -12.52 28.17 -12.95
C ALA A 13 -12.09 28.67 -11.56
N LEU A 14 -13.02 28.62 -10.59
CA LEU A 14 -12.79 29.16 -9.23
C LEU A 14 -13.70 28.50 -8.17
N LEU A 15 -13.64 27.16 -8.05
CA LEU A 15 -14.32 26.38 -7.00
C LEU A 15 -13.49 25.20 -6.45
N LEU A 16 -12.16 25.33 -6.33
CA LEU A 16 -11.28 24.27 -5.78
C LEU A 16 -10.22 24.81 -4.80
N ALA A 17 -10.66 25.49 -3.72
CA ALA A 17 -9.77 25.95 -2.64
C ALA A 17 -10.44 26.06 -1.25
N GLY A 18 -11.54 25.33 -1.00
CA GLY A 18 -12.32 25.42 0.25
C GLY A 18 -12.09 24.29 1.27
N CYS A 19 -11.96 23.05 0.78
CA CYS A 19 -12.34 21.83 1.50
C CYS A 19 -11.59 21.55 2.82
N SER A 20 -10.39 22.09 3.04
CA SER A 20 -9.61 21.84 4.27
C SER A 20 -10.11 22.64 5.48
N LYS A 21 -10.71 23.83 5.28
CA LYS A 21 -11.29 24.61 6.40
C LYS A 21 -12.59 24.00 6.91
N ASP A 22 -13.33 23.35 6.02
CA ASP A 22 -14.63 22.75 6.33
C ASP A 22 -14.47 21.55 7.28
N ALA A 23 -13.50 20.66 7.03
CA ALA A 23 -13.26 19.49 7.88
C ALA A 23 -12.97 19.87 9.34
N LYS A 24 -12.10 20.86 9.56
CA LYS A 24 -11.77 21.35 10.91
C LYS A 24 -12.98 21.95 11.62
N THR A 25 -13.73 22.83 10.94
CA THR A 25 -14.93 23.46 11.52
C THR A 25 -16.06 22.46 11.78
N ILE A 26 -16.11 21.33 11.07
CA ILE A 26 -17.02 20.21 11.37
C ILE A 26 -16.55 19.44 12.61
N ASP A 27 -15.26 19.08 12.71
CA ASP A 27 -14.69 18.42 13.90
C ASP A 27 -14.86 19.27 15.20
N GLU A 28 -14.76 20.60 15.09
CA GLU A 28 -15.03 21.58 16.16
C GLU A 28 -16.53 21.79 16.46
N LYS A 29 -17.41 21.44 15.51
CA LYS A 29 -18.87 21.41 15.74
C LYS A 29 -19.27 20.13 16.48
N GLU A 30 -18.69 18.99 16.09
CA GLU A 30 -18.92 17.69 16.75
C GLU A 30 -18.44 17.70 18.21
N GLU A 31 -17.42 18.50 18.57
CA GLU A 31 -17.06 18.77 19.98
C GLU A 31 -18.21 19.32 20.84
N ARG A 32 -19.22 19.91 20.22
CA ARG A 32 -20.31 20.59 20.93
C ARG A 32 -21.49 19.67 21.21
N ASP A 33 -21.55 18.52 20.54
CA ASP A 33 -22.58 17.51 20.73
C ASP A 33 -22.61 17.01 22.19
N PRO A 34 -23.79 16.82 22.80
CA PRO A 34 -23.89 16.37 24.19
C PRO A 34 -23.25 15.01 24.45
N LEU A 35 -23.45 14.02 23.57
CA LEU A 35 -22.93 12.66 23.76
C LEU A 35 -21.41 12.61 23.55
N VAL A 36 -20.90 13.37 22.59
CA VAL A 36 -19.44 13.56 22.41
C VAL A 36 -18.81 14.19 23.65
N LYS A 37 -19.45 15.21 24.25
CA LYS A 37 -19.00 15.82 25.52
C LYS A 37 -19.07 14.87 26.70
N THR A 38 -20.14 14.08 26.80
CA THR A 38 -20.28 13.04 27.83
C THR A 38 -19.19 11.99 27.67
N GLY A 39 -18.92 11.51 26.44
CA GLY A 39 -17.84 10.59 26.15
C GLY A 39 -16.47 11.17 26.51
N GLN A 40 -16.19 12.43 26.14
CA GLN A 40 -14.95 13.12 26.51
C GLN A 40 -14.83 13.26 28.05
N SER A 41 -15.92 13.62 28.73
CA SER A 41 -15.92 13.73 30.20
C SER A 41 -15.61 12.38 30.88
N TYR A 42 -16.00 11.26 30.26
CA TYR A 42 -15.63 9.93 30.71
C TYR A 42 -14.18 9.54 30.37
N MET A 43 -13.64 9.99 29.22
CA MET A 43 -12.21 9.86 28.92
C MET A 43 -11.35 10.61 29.95
N ASP A 44 -11.76 11.82 30.33
CA ASP A 44 -11.03 12.70 31.25
C ASP A 44 -10.97 12.14 32.70
N ILE A 45 -11.90 11.25 33.06
CA ILE A 45 -11.89 10.50 34.35
C ILE A 45 -11.49 9.03 34.20
N GLU A 46 -10.94 8.64 33.05
CA GLU A 46 -10.47 7.29 32.73
C GLU A 46 -11.55 6.18 32.77
N ASP A 47 -12.84 6.54 32.66
CA ASP A 47 -13.95 5.58 32.54
C ASP A 47 -14.15 5.17 31.07
N TRP A 48 -13.20 4.37 30.56
CA TRP A 48 -13.16 3.89 29.18
C TRP A 48 -14.40 3.08 28.77
N ASN A 49 -15.18 2.57 29.72
CA ASN A 49 -16.44 1.88 29.44
C ASN A 49 -17.53 2.88 29.10
N LYS A 50 -17.80 3.84 29.99
CA LYS A 50 -18.84 4.84 29.74
C LYS A 50 -18.47 5.81 28.60
N ALA A 51 -17.18 6.05 28.38
CA ALA A 51 -16.69 6.79 27.22
C ALA A 51 -17.07 6.08 25.91
N GLU A 52 -16.77 4.78 25.82
CA GLU A 52 -17.13 3.94 24.66
C GLU A 52 -18.64 3.94 24.41
N ASP A 53 -19.46 3.73 25.45
CA ASP A 53 -20.92 3.71 25.35
C ASP A 53 -21.49 5.06 24.86
N ALA A 54 -20.97 6.19 25.37
CA ALA A 54 -21.40 7.52 24.96
C ALA A 54 -21.01 7.83 23.50
N PHE A 55 -19.80 7.48 23.07
CA PHE A 55 -19.38 7.65 21.67
C PHE A 55 -20.12 6.70 20.72
N LYS A 56 -20.53 5.51 21.18
CA LYS A 56 -21.40 4.60 20.42
C LYS A 56 -22.81 5.17 20.23
N GLN A 57 -23.44 5.66 21.30
CA GLN A 57 -24.73 6.35 21.20
C GLN A 57 -24.66 7.59 20.29
N ALA A 58 -23.52 8.29 20.28
CA ALA A 58 -23.28 9.43 19.39
C ALA A 58 -23.34 9.00 17.91
N ILE A 59 -22.65 7.93 17.50
CA ILE A 59 -22.68 7.43 16.10
C ILE A 59 -23.98 6.72 15.73
N GLU A 60 -24.72 6.17 16.70
CA GLU A 60 -26.06 5.63 16.48
C GLU A 60 -27.06 6.75 16.14
N ASN A 61 -26.97 7.89 16.83
CA ASN A 61 -27.84 9.05 16.61
C ASN A 61 -27.45 9.85 15.34
N GLU A 62 -26.17 10.11 15.11
CA GLU A 62 -25.69 10.77 13.88
C GLU A 62 -24.55 9.98 13.19
N PRO A 63 -24.86 9.01 12.31
CA PRO A 63 -23.88 8.11 11.66
C PRO A 63 -22.83 8.75 10.73
N ARG A 64 -22.78 10.09 10.65
CA ARG A 64 -21.83 10.88 9.86
C ARG A 64 -20.86 11.73 10.69
N MET A 65 -20.95 11.65 12.03
CA MET A 65 -19.96 12.24 12.93
C MET A 65 -18.65 11.44 12.84
N ALA A 66 -17.55 12.11 12.55
CA ALA A 66 -16.25 11.46 12.41
C ALA A 66 -15.52 11.35 13.76
N ARG A 67 -15.59 12.40 14.57
CA ARG A 67 -14.89 12.52 15.85
C ARG A 67 -15.13 11.37 16.83
N PRO A 68 -16.36 10.83 17.02
CA PRO A 68 -16.55 9.70 17.93
C PRO A 68 -15.79 8.46 17.46
N HIS A 69 -15.66 8.23 16.14
CA HIS A 69 -14.83 7.14 15.63
C HIS A 69 -13.35 7.34 16.01
N LEU A 70 -12.79 8.55 15.89
CA LEU A 70 -11.41 8.82 16.31
C LEU A 70 -11.18 8.57 17.82
N GLN A 71 -12.16 8.89 18.66
CA GLN A 71 -12.09 8.61 20.10
C GLN A 71 -12.21 7.11 20.41
N LEU A 72 -13.16 6.40 19.78
CA LEU A 72 -13.31 4.95 19.89
C LEU A 72 -12.04 4.21 19.42
N ALA A 73 -11.42 4.66 18.32
CA ALA A 73 -10.15 4.11 17.86
C ALA A 73 -9.04 4.26 18.90
N THR A 74 -9.00 5.40 19.61
CA THR A 74 -8.04 5.66 20.69
C THR A 74 -8.29 4.75 21.90
N ILE A 75 -9.55 4.56 22.31
CA ILE A 75 -9.95 3.61 23.38
C ILE A 75 -9.48 2.19 23.04
N TYR A 76 -9.83 1.69 21.85
CA TYR A 76 -9.48 0.33 21.41
C TYR A 76 -7.98 0.14 21.14
N GLN A 77 -7.24 1.20 20.82
CA GLN A 77 -5.78 1.11 20.70
C GLN A 77 -5.09 1.04 22.07
N GLN A 78 -5.47 1.92 23.00
CA GLN A 78 -4.63 2.23 24.18
C GLN A 78 -5.13 1.62 25.48
N HIS A 79 -6.46 1.60 25.70
CA HIS A 79 -7.06 1.25 26.98
C HIS A 79 -7.77 -0.11 26.96
N LYS A 80 -8.28 -0.51 25.78
CA LYS A 80 -8.91 -1.81 25.53
C LYS A 80 -8.32 -2.45 24.27
N PRO A 81 -7.06 -2.96 24.30
CA PRO A 81 -6.31 -3.37 23.10
C PRO A 81 -7.04 -4.37 22.18
N ASP A 82 -7.81 -3.84 21.25
CA ASP A 82 -8.52 -4.51 20.18
C ASP A 82 -8.18 -3.79 18.88
N TYR A 83 -7.10 -4.26 18.25
CA TYR A 83 -6.56 -3.64 17.05
C TYR A 83 -7.51 -3.71 15.86
N ALA A 84 -8.43 -4.69 15.81
CA ALA A 84 -9.40 -4.80 14.72
C ALA A 84 -10.47 -3.69 14.83
N HIS A 85 -11.02 -3.48 16.02
CA HIS A 85 -11.94 -2.36 16.26
C HIS A 85 -11.24 -1.01 16.11
N ALA A 86 -10.00 -0.86 16.59
CA ALA A 86 -9.22 0.37 16.39
C ALA A 86 -9.03 0.71 14.90
N ILE A 87 -8.64 -0.27 14.08
CA ILE A 87 -8.49 -0.12 12.62
C ILE A 87 -9.82 0.30 11.96
N TYR A 88 -10.91 -0.40 12.27
CA TYR A 88 -12.25 -0.07 11.75
C TYR A 88 -12.64 1.39 12.06
N HIS A 89 -12.45 1.84 13.30
CA HIS A 89 -12.79 3.20 13.69
C HIS A 89 -11.86 4.25 13.05
N TYR A 90 -10.58 3.96 12.81
CA TYR A 90 -9.72 4.84 12.03
C TYR A 90 -10.15 4.94 10.55
N ASP A 91 -10.49 3.81 9.91
CA ASP A 91 -11.00 3.82 8.53
C ASP A 91 -12.30 4.62 8.42
N ARG A 92 -13.23 4.47 9.37
CA ARG A 92 -14.46 5.28 9.40
C ARG A 92 -14.21 6.78 9.56
N TYR A 93 -13.19 7.21 10.32
CA TYR A 93 -12.82 8.62 10.35
C TYR A 93 -12.28 9.08 8.98
N LEU A 94 -11.39 8.31 8.36
CA LEU A 94 -10.79 8.63 7.06
C LEU A 94 -11.82 8.66 5.92
N GLU A 95 -12.80 7.76 5.92
CA GLU A 95 -13.94 7.77 4.98
C GLU A 95 -14.80 9.03 5.12
N LEU A 96 -15.04 9.47 6.35
CA LEU A 96 -15.87 10.65 6.63
C LEU A 96 -15.09 11.97 6.43
N ARG A 97 -13.77 11.98 6.62
CA ARG A 97 -12.91 13.18 6.60
C ARG A 97 -11.58 12.92 5.87
N PRO A 98 -11.58 12.55 4.58
CA PRO A 98 -10.36 12.22 3.84
C PRO A 98 -9.38 13.40 3.77
N ASP A 99 -9.90 14.63 3.69
CA ASP A 99 -9.12 15.87 3.57
C ASP A 99 -8.78 16.51 4.94
N SER A 100 -9.01 15.82 6.06
CA SER A 100 -8.70 16.34 7.41
C SER A 100 -7.19 16.48 7.62
N GLU A 101 -6.76 17.54 8.33
CA GLU A 101 -5.39 17.70 8.81
C GLU A 101 -4.88 16.51 9.65
N LYS A 102 -5.79 15.73 10.25
CA LYS A 102 -5.48 14.53 11.04
C LYS A 102 -5.28 13.28 10.18
N ALA A 103 -5.67 13.28 8.90
CA ALA A 103 -5.70 12.08 8.06
C ALA A 103 -4.31 11.44 7.90
N GLY A 104 -3.23 12.23 7.77
CA GLY A 104 -1.86 11.71 7.72
C GLY A 104 -1.47 10.98 9.02
N LEU A 105 -1.66 11.64 10.16
CA LEU A 105 -1.38 11.06 11.49
C LEU A 105 -2.20 9.78 11.75
N ILE A 106 -3.47 9.77 11.32
CA ILE A 106 -4.36 8.62 11.47
C ILE A 106 -3.91 7.45 10.59
N ASN A 107 -3.49 7.68 9.33
CA ASN A 107 -2.91 6.64 8.49
C ASN A 107 -1.63 6.07 9.09
N ASP A 108 -0.70 6.91 9.55
CA ASP A 108 0.53 6.48 10.22
C ASP A 108 0.24 5.65 11.48
N GLN A 109 -0.80 6.01 12.23
CA GLN A 109 -1.20 5.30 13.45
C GLN A 109 -1.88 3.98 13.13
N LYS A 110 -2.78 3.96 12.13
CA LYS A 110 -3.43 2.75 11.62
C LYS A 110 -2.39 1.74 11.12
N GLN A 111 -1.41 2.16 10.32
CA GLN A 111 -0.35 1.28 9.80
C GLN A 111 0.46 0.60 10.93
N LYS A 112 0.73 1.31 12.04
CA LYS A 112 1.40 0.71 13.21
C LYS A 112 0.53 -0.35 13.89
N ILE A 113 -0.78 -0.12 13.97
CA ILE A 113 -1.75 -1.05 14.56
C ILE A 113 -1.94 -2.28 13.67
N GLU A 114 -1.99 -2.12 12.34
CA GLU A 114 -2.00 -3.22 11.37
C GLU A 114 -0.75 -4.11 11.54
N GLN A 115 0.43 -3.52 11.72
CA GLN A 115 1.67 -4.27 12.00
C GLN A 115 1.61 -5.00 13.36
N ALA A 116 1.09 -4.35 14.40
CA ALA A 116 0.93 -4.96 15.73
C ALA A 116 -0.06 -6.13 15.72
N LEU A 117 -1.17 -6.00 14.97
CA LEU A 117 -2.15 -7.06 14.75
C LEU A 117 -1.57 -8.22 13.94
N ALA A 118 -0.87 -7.93 12.84
CA ALA A 118 -0.19 -8.95 12.03
C ALA A 118 0.85 -9.72 12.86
N TYR A 119 1.65 -9.03 13.67
CA TYR A 119 2.60 -9.65 14.60
C TYR A 119 1.90 -10.54 15.64
N ASN A 120 0.80 -10.07 16.24
CA ASN A 120 0.01 -10.84 17.19
C ASN A 120 -0.53 -12.13 16.54
N ILE A 121 -1.13 -12.02 15.35
CA ILE A 121 -1.65 -13.17 14.58
C ILE A 121 -0.54 -14.18 14.26
N ILE A 122 0.61 -13.72 13.74
CA ILE A 122 1.76 -14.59 13.42
C ILE A 122 2.27 -15.30 14.66
N LYS A 123 2.31 -14.61 15.81
CA LYS A 123 2.81 -15.15 17.07
C LYS A 123 1.84 -16.10 17.75
N ASN A 124 0.53 -15.86 17.65
CA ASN A 124 -0.47 -16.53 18.48
C ASN A 124 -1.40 -17.49 17.72
N SER A 125 -1.35 -17.55 16.38
CA SER A 125 -2.10 -18.53 15.57
C SER A 125 -1.23 -19.76 15.24
N PRO A 126 -1.56 -20.97 15.74
CA PRO A 126 -0.79 -22.18 15.45
C PRO A 126 -0.72 -22.54 13.97
N ASP A 127 -1.79 -22.29 13.20
CA ASP A 127 -1.80 -22.52 11.76
C ASP A 127 -0.86 -21.57 11.01
N VAL A 128 -0.81 -20.29 11.41
CA VAL A 128 0.12 -19.32 10.81
C VAL A 128 1.56 -19.70 11.18
N GLN A 129 1.84 -20.07 12.43
CA GLN A 129 3.15 -20.58 12.84
C GLN A 129 3.58 -21.78 11.99
N ARG A 130 2.69 -22.77 11.79
CA ARG A 130 2.95 -23.96 10.97
C ARG A 130 3.31 -23.58 9.52
N VAL A 131 2.57 -22.66 8.90
CA VAL A 131 2.85 -22.17 7.54
C VAL A 131 4.18 -21.41 7.49
N VAL A 132 4.49 -20.57 8.48
CA VAL A 132 5.78 -19.86 8.58
C VAL A 132 6.95 -20.84 8.71
N SER A 133 6.81 -21.89 9.53
CA SER A 133 7.83 -22.94 9.67
C SER A 133 8.03 -23.73 8.38
N GLN A 134 6.95 -24.09 7.67
CA GLN A 134 7.02 -24.76 6.37
C GLN A 134 7.70 -23.88 5.31
N LEU A 135 7.37 -22.59 5.26
CA LEU A 135 8.01 -21.62 4.36
C LEU A 135 9.51 -21.50 4.64
N GLN A 136 9.92 -21.40 5.91
CA GLN A 136 11.33 -21.35 6.28
C GLN A 136 12.09 -22.63 5.91
N ALA A 137 11.47 -23.81 6.08
CA ALA A 137 12.06 -25.08 5.65
C ALA A 137 12.27 -25.12 4.13
N ALA A 138 11.22 -24.81 3.36
CA ALA A 138 11.28 -24.76 1.90
C ALA A 138 12.29 -23.71 1.38
N GLN A 139 12.46 -22.57 2.07
CA GLN A 139 13.47 -21.58 1.73
C GLN A 139 14.90 -22.09 1.95
N ARG A 140 15.16 -22.84 3.04
CA ARG A 140 16.46 -23.47 3.30
C ARG A 140 16.78 -24.54 2.25
N GLU A 141 15.81 -25.39 1.93
CA GLU A 141 15.95 -26.41 0.89
C GLU A 141 16.22 -25.77 -0.49
N ASN A 142 15.46 -24.74 -0.88
CA ASN A 142 15.71 -23.99 -2.11
C ASN A 142 17.11 -23.34 -2.14
N ALA A 143 17.59 -22.81 -1.01
CA ALA A 143 18.94 -22.24 -0.93
C ALA A 143 20.03 -23.31 -1.08
N GLU A 144 19.80 -24.50 -0.53
CA GLU A 144 20.73 -25.62 -0.60
C GLU A 144 20.75 -26.27 -2.00
N LEU A 145 19.59 -26.53 -2.60
CA LEU A 145 19.49 -27.00 -3.98
C LEU A 145 20.17 -26.03 -4.97
N LYS A 146 20.04 -24.72 -4.75
CA LYS A 146 20.76 -23.70 -5.54
C LYS A 146 22.28 -23.79 -5.40
N ARG A 147 22.80 -24.11 -4.20
CA ARG A 147 24.24 -24.34 -3.99
C ARG A 147 24.71 -25.62 -4.67
N GLN A 148 23.94 -26.70 -4.56
CA GLN A 148 24.26 -27.98 -5.19
C GLN A 148 24.29 -27.83 -6.72
N LEU A 149 23.29 -27.17 -7.32
CA LEU A 149 23.28 -26.86 -8.75
C LEU A 149 24.49 -26.01 -9.17
N ALA A 150 24.89 -25.01 -8.39
CA ALA A 150 26.08 -24.21 -8.66
C ALA A 150 27.40 -25.02 -8.56
N GLY A 151 27.45 -26.02 -7.67
CA GLY A 151 28.59 -26.95 -7.56
C GLY A 151 28.60 -28.06 -8.62
N MET A 152 27.43 -28.38 -9.20
CA MET A 152 27.27 -29.37 -10.28
C MET A 152 27.49 -28.79 -11.67
N GLN A 153 27.51 -27.46 -11.83
CA GLN A 153 27.96 -26.87 -13.10
C GLN A 153 29.43 -27.27 -13.33
N PRO A 154 29.75 -27.89 -14.48
CA PRO A 154 31.13 -28.29 -14.75
C PRO A 154 32.03 -27.05 -14.79
N LYS A 155 33.26 -27.19 -14.29
CA LYS A 155 34.36 -26.22 -14.54
C LYS A 155 34.84 -26.27 -16.00
N SER A 156 33.90 -26.07 -16.92
CA SER A 156 34.16 -25.59 -18.28
C SER A 156 33.77 -24.11 -18.28
N ALA A 157 34.70 -23.15 -18.22
CA ALA A 157 36.08 -23.20 -18.69
C ALA A 157 37.11 -22.78 -17.63
N ALA A 158 38.25 -23.48 -17.62
CA ALA A 158 39.47 -23.05 -16.94
C ALA A 158 40.75 -23.54 -17.64
N THR A 159 40.97 -23.15 -18.90
CA THR A 159 42.32 -23.08 -19.49
C THR A 159 42.39 -22.17 -20.73
N VAL A 160 42.62 -20.88 -20.47
CA VAL A 160 43.62 -20.13 -21.24
C VAL A 160 44.55 -19.51 -20.20
N THR A 161 45.80 -19.96 -20.17
CA THR A 161 46.82 -19.62 -19.16
C THR A 161 47.47 -18.25 -19.46
N PRO A 162 48.35 -17.66 -18.61
CA PRO A 162 48.19 -16.26 -18.25
C PRO A 162 49.26 -15.34 -18.87
N ALA A 163 48.82 -14.28 -19.54
CA ALA A 163 49.69 -13.16 -19.88
C ALA A 163 49.80 -12.20 -18.69
N GLN A 164 50.98 -12.15 -18.07
CA GLN A 164 51.26 -11.33 -16.90
C GLN A 164 51.50 -9.86 -17.31
N GLN A 165 50.55 -8.97 -17.00
CA GLN A 165 50.71 -7.51 -17.11
C GLN A 165 50.47 -6.80 -15.77
N THR A 166 51.49 -6.84 -14.92
CA THR A 166 51.88 -5.70 -14.06
C THR A 166 52.34 -4.54 -14.97
N VAL A 167 51.99 -3.25 -14.84
CA VAL A 167 51.09 -2.44 -13.99
C VAL A 167 50.73 -1.15 -14.81
N THR A 168 49.85 -0.19 -14.47
CA THR A 168 49.49 0.36 -13.14
C THR A 168 48.11 1.04 -13.09
N LYS A 169 47.47 0.95 -11.92
CA LYS A 169 46.36 1.74 -11.34
C LYS A 169 46.06 3.14 -11.94
N THR A 170 44.93 3.28 -12.64
CA THR A 170 44.01 4.44 -12.56
C THR A 170 42.58 3.96 -12.81
N VAL A 171 41.58 4.59 -12.17
CA VAL A 171 40.16 4.20 -12.28
C VAL A 171 39.38 5.24 -13.08
N PRO A 172 38.83 4.85 -14.24
CA PRO A 172 37.62 5.46 -14.79
C PRO A 172 36.55 4.39 -15.07
N LYS A 173 35.32 4.60 -14.57
CA LYS A 173 34.19 3.66 -14.73
C LYS A 173 33.20 4.18 -15.76
N SER A 174 33.18 3.63 -16.98
CA SER A 174 32.01 3.59 -17.88
C SER A 174 32.22 2.73 -19.13
N ALA A 175 31.17 1.95 -19.47
CA ALA A 175 30.77 1.47 -20.80
C ALA A 175 31.67 0.51 -21.63
N THR A 176 31.20 -0.48 -22.41
CA THR A 176 29.97 -1.35 -22.43
C THR A 176 30.23 -2.55 -23.41
N GLN A 177 29.41 -3.61 -23.36
CA GLN A 177 29.18 -4.67 -24.39
C GLN A 177 30.24 -5.79 -24.56
N ALA A 178 29.90 -7.04 -24.93
CA ALA A 178 28.62 -7.80 -24.83
C ALA A 178 28.85 -9.32 -25.11
N VAL A 179 28.07 -10.19 -24.48
CA VAL A 179 27.61 -11.48 -25.07
C VAL A 179 26.27 -11.86 -24.44
N ASN A 180 25.30 -12.26 -25.25
CA ASN A 180 23.87 -12.31 -24.88
C ASN A 180 23.36 -13.73 -24.64
N SER A 181 22.39 -13.84 -23.71
CA SER A 181 21.18 -14.67 -23.88
C SER A 181 20.08 -14.17 -22.92
N ASN A 182 19.41 -13.09 -23.34
CA ASN A 182 18.10 -12.58 -22.89
C ASN A 182 17.66 -12.77 -21.43
N SER A 183 18.23 -11.95 -20.53
CA SER A 183 17.43 -11.36 -19.44
C SER A 183 16.73 -10.12 -19.96
N ALA A 184 15.56 -10.28 -20.61
CA ALA A 184 14.72 -9.14 -20.98
C ALA A 184 14.35 -8.34 -19.73
N ALA A 185 14.44 -7.02 -19.81
CA ALA A 185 14.20 -6.13 -18.67
C ALA A 185 12.69 -5.98 -18.41
N HIS A 186 12.09 -6.98 -17.77
CA HIS A 186 10.69 -6.99 -17.37
C HIS A 186 10.40 -5.83 -16.41
N GLN A 187 9.27 -5.15 -16.61
CA GLN A 187 8.77 -4.11 -15.71
C GLN A 187 7.80 -4.73 -14.70
N ILE A 188 7.81 -4.24 -13.46
CA ILE A 188 6.86 -4.68 -12.44
C ILE A 188 5.73 -3.65 -12.34
N TYR A 189 4.49 -4.13 -12.32
CA TYR A 189 3.29 -3.31 -12.19
C TYR A 189 2.41 -3.81 -11.03
N HIS A 190 1.76 -2.88 -10.33
CA HIS A 190 0.76 -3.19 -9.32
C HIS A 190 -0.62 -2.83 -9.89
N VAL A 191 -1.53 -3.79 -9.91
CA VAL A 191 -2.86 -3.65 -10.49
C VAL A 191 -3.69 -2.60 -9.74
N GLU A 192 -4.24 -1.64 -10.47
CA GLU A 192 -5.06 -0.56 -9.94
C GLU A 192 -6.57 -0.93 -9.97
N GLY A 193 -7.40 -0.14 -9.29
CA GLY A 193 -8.85 -0.36 -9.26
C GLY A 193 -9.50 -0.18 -10.63
N GLY A 194 -10.10 -1.24 -11.18
CA GLY A 194 -10.76 -1.21 -12.50
C GLY A 194 -9.86 -1.58 -13.69
N ASP A 195 -8.63 -2.02 -13.43
CA ASP A 195 -7.75 -2.63 -14.44
C ASP A 195 -8.31 -3.96 -14.98
N ASN A 196 -7.91 -4.29 -16.20
CA ASN A 196 -7.96 -5.64 -16.76
C ASN A 196 -6.72 -5.83 -17.65
N LEU A 197 -6.38 -7.07 -18.02
CA LEU A 197 -5.13 -7.34 -18.75
C LEU A 197 -5.04 -6.58 -20.09
N THR A 198 -6.17 -6.36 -20.78
CA THR A 198 -6.25 -5.56 -22.02
C THR A 198 -5.94 -4.08 -21.80
N LYS A 199 -6.46 -3.45 -20.73
CA LYS A 199 -6.11 -2.08 -20.35
C LYS A 199 -4.64 -1.94 -19.97
N ILE A 200 -4.09 -2.95 -19.29
CA ILE A 200 -2.69 -3.00 -18.91
C ILE A 200 -1.81 -3.15 -20.16
N ALA A 201 -2.17 -4.03 -21.10
CA ALA A 201 -1.53 -4.11 -22.42
C ALA A 201 -1.57 -2.75 -23.14
N GLN A 202 -2.72 -2.08 -23.15
CA GLN A 202 -2.84 -0.75 -23.78
C GLN A 202 -1.95 0.31 -23.10
N LYS A 203 -1.78 0.25 -21.77
CA LYS A 203 -0.92 1.13 -20.96
C LYS A 203 0.58 0.91 -21.20
N PHE A 204 1.02 -0.34 -21.43
CA PHE A 204 2.45 -0.69 -21.54
C PHE A 204 2.94 -0.98 -22.96
N TYR A 205 2.07 -1.43 -23.86
CA TYR A 205 2.38 -1.82 -25.24
C TYR A 205 1.70 -0.93 -26.30
N GLY A 206 0.70 -0.13 -25.91
CA GLY A 206 -0.08 0.68 -26.84
C GLY A 206 -1.08 -0.13 -27.69
N ASN A 207 -1.28 -1.41 -27.39
CA ASN A 207 -2.27 -2.27 -28.04
C ASN A 207 -2.93 -3.23 -27.04
N ASP A 208 -3.93 -3.98 -27.50
CA ASP A 208 -4.76 -4.89 -26.73
C ASP A 208 -4.16 -6.30 -26.52
N GLU A 209 -2.94 -6.57 -27.00
CA GLU A 209 -2.24 -7.86 -26.85
C GLU A 209 -1.82 -8.12 -25.39
N TRP A 210 -2.72 -8.76 -24.64
CA TRP A 210 -2.59 -9.05 -23.22
C TRP A 210 -1.97 -10.42 -22.93
N GLU A 211 -1.92 -11.29 -23.93
CA GLU A 211 -1.43 -12.66 -23.86
C GLU A 211 0.01 -12.74 -23.32
N PRO A 212 0.98 -11.90 -23.76
CA PRO A 212 2.35 -11.92 -23.20
C PRO A 212 2.40 -11.60 -21.70
N ILE A 213 1.50 -10.73 -21.22
CA ILE A 213 1.38 -10.40 -19.79
C ILE A 213 0.82 -11.60 -19.04
N TYR A 214 -0.21 -12.27 -19.57
CA TYR A 214 -0.76 -13.48 -18.96
C TYR A 214 0.27 -14.61 -18.93
N GLU A 215 1.01 -14.84 -20.02
CA GLU A 215 2.06 -15.86 -20.12
C GLU A 215 3.20 -15.64 -19.12
N ALA A 216 3.64 -14.38 -18.94
CA ALA A 216 4.65 -14.03 -17.94
C ALA A 216 4.21 -14.20 -16.48
N ASN A 217 2.92 -14.42 -16.21
CA ASN A 217 2.33 -14.52 -14.86
C ASN A 217 1.51 -15.80 -14.63
N ARG A 218 1.72 -16.87 -15.43
CA ARG A 218 1.01 -18.16 -15.30
C ARG A 218 1.26 -18.89 -13.98
N ASP A 219 2.33 -18.54 -13.27
CA ASP A 219 2.62 -18.99 -11.90
C ASP A 219 1.64 -18.40 -10.87
N ARG A 220 1.04 -17.23 -11.17
CA ARG A 220 0.22 -16.41 -10.28
C ARG A 220 -1.24 -16.26 -10.72
N MET A 221 -1.55 -16.53 -11.98
CA MET A 221 -2.89 -16.43 -12.57
C MET A 221 -3.26 -17.73 -13.27
N LYS A 222 -4.38 -18.36 -12.87
CA LYS A 222 -4.87 -19.61 -13.49
C LYS A 222 -5.72 -19.31 -14.73
N SER A 223 -6.43 -18.18 -14.72
CA SER A 223 -7.17 -17.63 -15.85
C SER A 223 -6.81 -16.16 -16.08
N PRO A 224 -7.02 -15.63 -17.29
CA PRO A 224 -6.87 -14.19 -17.59
C PRO A 224 -7.76 -13.28 -16.72
N GLY A 225 -8.88 -13.81 -16.22
CA GLY A 225 -9.83 -13.09 -15.37
C GLY A 225 -9.49 -13.08 -13.88
N ASP A 226 -8.45 -13.80 -13.43
CA ASP A 226 -8.09 -13.93 -12.00
C ASP A 226 -7.43 -12.67 -11.41
N LEU A 227 -7.43 -11.55 -12.15
CA LEU A 227 -6.71 -10.33 -11.82
C LEU A 227 -7.32 -9.63 -10.59
N ARG A 228 -6.50 -9.35 -9.58
CA ARG A 228 -6.92 -8.68 -8.34
C ARG A 228 -6.26 -7.33 -8.15
N VAL A 229 -6.98 -6.36 -7.62
CA VAL A 229 -6.42 -5.05 -7.23
C VAL A 229 -5.28 -5.25 -6.23
N GLY A 230 -4.18 -4.52 -6.41
CA GLY A 230 -2.94 -4.66 -5.64
C GLY A 230 -2.04 -5.83 -6.06
N GLN A 231 -2.46 -6.70 -6.98
CA GLN A 231 -1.65 -7.81 -7.45
C GLN A 231 -0.41 -7.32 -8.22
N THR A 232 0.73 -7.93 -7.98
CA THR A 232 1.98 -7.65 -8.70
C THR A 232 2.05 -8.48 -9.97
N LEU A 233 2.12 -7.81 -11.12
CA LEU A 233 2.34 -8.40 -12.45
C LEU A 233 3.76 -8.12 -12.96
N VAL A 234 4.30 -9.11 -13.66
CA VAL A 234 5.48 -9.01 -14.51
C VAL A 234 5.02 -8.61 -15.92
N ILE A 235 5.45 -7.45 -16.40
CA ILE A 235 5.19 -6.96 -17.76
C ILE A 235 6.45 -7.20 -18.60
N PRO A 236 6.50 -8.20 -19.50
CA PRO A 236 7.63 -8.37 -20.42
C PRO A 236 7.73 -7.17 -21.37
N LYS A 237 8.93 -6.80 -21.79
CA LYS A 237 9.11 -5.82 -22.88
C LYS A 237 8.97 -6.54 -24.22
N LYS A 238 8.32 -5.86 -25.17
CA LYS A 238 8.40 -6.19 -26.60
C LYS A 238 9.75 -5.74 -27.17
#